data_AF-A0ABD0NA49-F1
#
_entry.id   AF-A0ABD0NA49-F1
#
_cell.length_a   1.000
_cell.length_b   1.000
_cell.length_c   1.000
_cell.angle_alpha   90.00
_cell.angle_beta   90.00
_cell.angle_gamma   90.00
#
_symmetry.space_group_name_H-M   'P 1'
#
loop_
_entity.id
_entity.type
_entity.pdbx_description
1 polymer ?
#
loop_
_entity_poly.entity_id
_entity_poly.type
_entity_poly.pdbx_seq_one_letter_code
_entity_poly.pdbx_strand_id
1 'polypeptide(L)'
;ETYESASSQVHTLRRMIQEKDAAFQRHNNIEKQLLELEQQGTIRLRKQPDGDIAIEALGGGPGVPLGDLGLLTASMSGSGGLAVTLPAPIETVAPPPPPPPPPPAPPLPSE
;
A
#
# COMPACT_ATOMS: atom_id res chain seq x y z
N GLU A 1 38.13 -0.95 1.93
CA GLU A 1 37.00 -1.68 1.31
C GLU A 1 35.82 -1.96 2.24
N THR A 2 36.04 -2.37 3.49
CA THR A 2 34.93 -2.77 4.41
C THR A 2 33.90 -1.68 4.69
N TYR A 3 34.32 -0.41 4.82
CA TYR A 3 33.42 0.72 5.09
C TYR A 3 32.45 0.99 3.93
N GLU A 4 32.95 0.99 2.69
CA GLU A 4 32.14 1.17 1.48
C GLU A 4 31.14 0.02 1.28
N SER A 5 31.55 -1.22 1.57
CA SER A 5 30.69 -2.39 1.49
C SER A 5 29.55 -2.36 2.52
N ALA A 6 29.86 -2.01 3.77
CA ALA A 6 28.85 -1.84 4.82
C ALA A 6 27.89 -0.69 4.51
N SER A 7 28.41 0.44 4.01
CA SER A 7 27.60 1.59 3.61
C SER A 7 26.57 1.21 2.53
N SER A 8 27.02 0.51 1.47
CA SER A 8 26.14 0.01 0.40
C SER A 8 25.04 -0.93 0.92
N GLN A 9 25.37 -1.83 1.85
CA GLN A 9 24.39 -2.73 2.46
C GLN A 9 23.36 -1.95 3.30
N VAL A 10 23.79 -0.98 4.10
CA VAL A 10 22.89 -0.13 4.90
C VAL A 10 21.97 0.70 3.98
N HIS A 11 22.48 1.24 2.88
CA HIS A 11 21.68 1.95 1.89
C HIS A 11 20.62 1.04 1.27
N THR A 12 21.00 -0.20 0.93
CA THR A 12 20.08 -1.20 0.39
C THR A 12 18.99 -1.56 1.41
N LEU A 13 19.37 -1.83 2.66
CA LEU A 13 18.42 -2.14 3.73
C LEU A 13 17.45 -0.99 3.98
N ARG A 14 17.93 0.25 3.98
CA ARG A 14 17.08 1.45 4.11
C ARG A 14 16.05 1.54 3.00
N ARG A 15 16.46 1.26 1.75
CA ARG A 15 15.54 1.22 0.61
C ARG A 15 14.49 0.12 0.78
N MET A 16 14.91 -1.09 1.15
CA MET A 16 13.99 -2.22 1.35
C MET A 16 12.98 -1.93 2.47
N ILE A 17 13.41 -1.30 3.57
CA ILE A 17 12.52 -0.89 4.65
C ILE A 17 11.46 0.07 4.12
N GLN A 18 11.87 1.14 3.42
CA GLN A 18 10.94 2.12 2.85
C GLN A 18 9.96 1.49 1.85
N GLU A 19 10.44 0.62 0.97
CA GLU A 19 9.60 -0.06 0.00
C GLU A 19 8.61 -1.00 0.68
N LYS A 20 9.06 -1.76 1.69
CA LYS A 20 8.19 -2.64 2.48
C LYS A 20 7.14 -1.84 3.24
N ASP A 21 7.51 -0.70 3.81
CA ASP A 21 6.57 0.16 4.54
C ASP A 21 5.50 0.72 3.60
N ALA A 22 5.90 1.18 2.41
CA ALA A 22 4.95 1.62 1.38
C ALA A 22 4.03 0.49 0.90
N ALA A 23 4.60 -0.72 0.69
CA ALA A 23 3.83 -1.90 0.30
C ALA A 23 2.83 -2.30 1.39
N PHE A 24 3.26 -2.28 2.65
CA PHE A 24 2.41 -2.59 3.80
C PHE A 24 1.27 -1.58 3.96
N GLN A 25 1.56 -0.28 3.78
CA GLN A 25 0.54 0.76 3.82
C GLN A 25 -0.51 0.57 2.72
N ARG A 26 -0.09 0.24 1.49
CA ARG A 26 -1.03 -0.07 0.39
C ARG A 26 -1.85 -1.31 0.69
N HIS A 27 -1.23 -2.37 1.20
CA HIS A 27 -1.93 -3.59 1.59
C HIS A 27 -3.02 -3.30 2.62
N ASN A 28 -2.73 -2.51 3.65
CA ASN A 28 -3.72 -2.13 4.66
C ASN A 28 -4.88 -1.31 4.09
N ASN A 29 -4.61 -0.43 3.12
CA ASN A 29 -5.66 0.33 2.45
C ASN A 29 -6.60 -0.60 1.67
N ILE A 30 -6.04 -1.54 0.90
CA ILE A 30 -6.82 -2.52 0.15
C ILE A 30 -7.61 -3.43 1.10
N GLU A 31 -7.01 -3.87 2.20
CA GLU A 31 -7.68 -4.70 3.22
C GLU A 31 -8.91 -3.99 3.80
N LYS A 32 -8.79 -2.69 4.11
CA LYS A 32 -9.92 -1.86 4.56
C LYS A 32 -11.01 -1.76 3.50
N GLN A 33 -10.65 -1.48 2.25
CA GLN A 33 -11.63 -1.39 1.15
C GLN A 33 -12.34 -2.72 0.93
N LEU A 34 -11.63 -3.84 0.99
CA LEU A 34 -12.19 -5.18 0.84
C LEU A 34 -13.20 -5.48 1.96
N LEU A 35 -12.84 -5.16 3.21
CA LEU A 35 -13.74 -5.30 4.36
C LEU A 35 -14.98 -4.40 4.21
N GLU A 36 -14.81 -3.17 3.72
CA GLU A 36 -15.90 -2.25 3.47
C GLU A 36 -16.89 -2.80 2.43
N LEU A 37 -16.38 -3.37 1.34
CA LEU A 37 -17.19 -4.00 0.28
C LEU A 37 -17.90 -5.27 0.76
N GLU A 38 -17.27 -6.06 1.63
CA GLU A 38 -17.90 -7.22 2.26
C GLU A 38 -19.00 -6.79 3.22
N GLN A 39 -18.74 -5.78 4.06
CA GLN A 39 -19.71 -5.26 5.02
C GLN A 39 -20.94 -4.64 4.34
N GLN A 40 -20.74 -3.98 3.19
CA GLN A 40 -21.81 -3.44 2.35
C GLN A 40 -22.62 -4.53 1.64
N GLY A 41 -22.17 -5.79 1.68
CA GLY A 41 -22.80 -6.88 0.94
C GLY A 41 -22.62 -6.76 -0.57
N THR A 42 -21.61 -6.01 -1.03
CA THR A 42 -21.25 -5.95 -2.46
C THR A 42 -20.52 -7.23 -2.86
N ILE A 43 -19.67 -7.75 -1.97
CA ILE A 43 -18.95 -9.00 -2.17
C ILE A 43 -19.03 -9.89 -0.92
N ARG A 44 -18.61 -11.15 -1.05
CA ARG A 44 -18.49 -12.13 0.02
C ARG A 44 -17.25 -12.99 -0.20
N LEU A 45 -16.38 -13.04 0.79
CA LEU A 45 -15.18 -13.87 0.76
C LEU A 45 -15.49 -15.24 1.37
N ARG A 46 -15.08 -16.32 0.72
CA ARG A 46 -15.17 -17.68 1.29
C ARG A 46 -13.84 -18.40 1.15
N LYS A 47 -13.35 -18.96 2.25
CA LYS A 47 -12.18 -19.84 2.24
C LYS A 47 -12.62 -21.23 1.76
N GLN A 48 -12.08 -21.63 0.63
CA GLN A 48 -12.28 -22.93 0.04
C GLN A 48 -11.48 -24.01 0.80
N PRO A 49 -11.86 -25.30 0.70
CA PRO A 49 -11.17 -26.39 1.40
C PRO A 49 -9.71 -26.61 0.93
N ASP A 50 -9.36 -26.14 -0.27
CA ASP A 50 -8.01 -26.12 -0.83
C ASP A 50 -7.12 -25.00 -0.25
N GLY A 51 -7.69 -24.08 0.54
CA GLY A 51 -7.00 -22.95 1.12
C GLY A 51 -7.10 -21.66 0.30
N ASP A 52 -7.71 -21.71 -0.89
CA ASP A 52 -7.94 -20.53 -1.72
C ASP A 52 -9.11 -19.68 -1.20
N ILE A 53 -9.18 -18.41 -1.62
CA ILE A 53 -10.23 -17.48 -1.22
C ILE A 53 -11.06 -17.12 -2.45
N ALA A 54 -12.30 -17.59 -2.49
CA ALA A 54 -13.23 -17.25 -3.56
C ALA A 54 -14.07 -16.02 -3.21
N ILE A 55 -14.27 -15.15 -4.20
CA ILE A 55 -14.99 -13.87 -4.07
C ILE A 55 -16.35 -13.98 -4.79
N GLU A 56 -17.42 -14.08 -3.99
CA GLU A 56 -18.86 -13.86 -4.30
C GLU A 56 -19.14 -12.39 -4.60
N ALA A 57 -19.67 -11.96 -5.75
CA ALA A 57 -20.33 -10.65 -5.86
C ALA A 57 -21.81 -10.82 -5.48
N LEU A 58 -22.31 -10.02 -4.53
CA LEU A 58 -23.59 -10.28 -3.85
C LEU A 58 -24.65 -9.17 -4.06
N GLY A 59 -24.32 -8.04 -4.72
CA GLY A 59 -25.31 -6.96 -4.95
C GLY A 59 -25.14 -6.21 -6.28
N GLY A 60 -26.18 -6.20 -7.12
CA GLY A 60 -26.34 -5.19 -8.18
C GLY A 60 -27.00 -5.54 -9.53
N GLY A 61 -27.68 -6.67 -9.74
CA GLY A 61 -28.36 -6.95 -11.02
C GLY A 61 -27.43 -7.29 -12.21
N PRO A 62 -27.97 -7.67 -13.38
CA PRO A 62 -27.15 -8.19 -14.48
C PRO A 62 -26.39 -7.04 -15.16
N GLY A 63 -25.05 -7.07 -15.13
CA GLY A 63 -24.28 -6.38 -16.17
C GLY A 63 -23.03 -5.59 -15.81
N VAL A 64 -22.48 -5.66 -14.59
CA VAL A 64 -21.08 -5.27 -14.41
C VAL A 64 -20.22 -6.53 -14.51
N PRO A 65 -19.50 -6.76 -15.62
CA PRO A 65 -18.56 -7.87 -15.66
C PRO A 65 -17.52 -7.62 -14.58
N LEU A 66 -17.34 -8.63 -13.74
CA LEU A 66 -16.21 -8.86 -12.84
C LEU A 66 -14.86 -8.91 -13.59
N GLY A 67 -14.72 -8.22 -14.73
CA GLY A 67 -13.48 -8.03 -15.46
C GLY A 67 -12.64 -6.89 -14.87
N ASP A 68 -13.25 -5.97 -14.12
CA ASP A 68 -12.54 -4.81 -13.56
C ASP A 68 -11.90 -5.07 -12.19
N LEU A 69 -12.42 -6.03 -11.39
CA LEU A 69 -11.68 -6.52 -10.21
C LEU A 69 -10.43 -7.32 -10.60
N GLY A 70 -10.42 -7.86 -11.83
CA GLY A 70 -9.23 -8.41 -12.46
C GLY A 70 -8.12 -7.38 -12.69
N LEU A 71 -8.45 -6.07 -12.76
CA LEU A 71 -7.47 -5.00 -12.90
C LEU A 71 -6.63 -4.82 -11.62
N LEU A 72 -7.19 -5.13 -10.44
CA LEU A 72 -6.43 -5.11 -9.18
C LEU A 72 -5.39 -6.24 -9.11
N THR A 73 -5.63 -7.36 -9.81
CA THR A 73 -4.70 -8.48 -9.93
C THR A 73 -3.79 -8.39 -11.18
N ALA A 74 -4.19 -7.63 -12.20
CA ALA A 74 -3.53 -7.57 -13.51
C ALA A 74 -2.57 -6.38 -13.70
N SER A 75 -2.10 -5.73 -12.64
CA SER A 75 -1.04 -4.72 -12.79
C SER A 75 0.37 -5.30 -13.00
N MET A 76 0.50 -6.63 -13.17
CA MET A 76 1.76 -7.33 -13.44
C MET A 76 1.94 -7.79 -14.90
N SER A 77 1.10 -7.36 -15.85
CA SER A 77 1.31 -7.70 -17.27
C SER A 77 1.29 -6.45 -18.14
N GLY A 78 2.42 -6.19 -18.79
CA GLY A 78 2.65 -4.99 -19.56
C GLY A 78 1.89 -4.91 -20.88
N SER A 79 1.91 -3.68 -21.41
CA SER A 79 1.67 -3.30 -22.81
C SER A 79 0.21 -3.17 -23.25
N GLY A 80 -0.14 -1.97 -23.74
CA GLY A 80 -1.36 -1.71 -24.49
C GLY A 80 -2.03 -0.42 -24.05
N GLY A 81 -1.60 0.70 -24.63
CA GLY A 81 -2.15 2.02 -24.32
C GLY A 81 -3.64 2.12 -24.66
N LEU A 82 -4.39 2.71 -23.75
CA LEU A 82 -5.62 3.41 -24.08
C LEU A 82 -5.66 4.69 -23.26
N ALA A 83 -5.65 5.80 -23.99
CA ALA A 83 -5.85 7.12 -23.47
C ALA A 83 -7.21 7.18 -22.76
N VAL A 84 -7.17 7.28 -21.43
CA VAL A 84 -8.33 7.72 -20.64
C VAL A 84 -7.95 9.08 -20.08
N THR A 85 -8.43 10.10 -20.79
CA THR A 85 -8.46 11.49 -20.34
C THR A 85 -9.29 11.58 -19.07
N LEU A 86 -8.65 11.81 -17.93
CA LEU A 86 -9.31 12.33 -16.73
C LEU A 86 -8.41 13.42 -16.09
N PRO A 87 -9.00 14.53 -15.62
CA PRO A 87 -8.24 15.70 -15.20
C PRO A 87 -7.53 15.40 -13.89
N ALA A 88 -6.20 15.54 -13.88
CA ALA A 88 -5.42 15.48 -12.65
C ALA A 88 -5.59 16.80 -11.86
N PRO A 89 -6.11 16.79 -10.63
CA PRO A 89 -5.64 17.74 -9.64
C PRO A 89 -4.30 17.21 -9.14
N ILE A 90 -3.25 17.94 -9.46
CA ILE A 90 -1.96 17.93 -8.79
C ILE A 90 -2.18 18.11 -7.27
N GLU A 91 -2.34 17.03 -6.52
CA GLU A 91 -2.20 17.07 -5.08
C GLU A 91 -0.72 17.19 -4.74
N THR A 92 -0.34 18.42 -4.44
CA THR A 92 0.93 18.78 -3.81
C THR A 92 1.07 17.96 -2.52
N VAL A 93 1.97 16.98 -2.54
CA VAL A 93 2.39 16.24 -1.35
C VAL A 93 2.87 17.24 -0.30
N ALA A 94 2.10 17.40 0.77
CA ALA A 94 2.51 18.19 1.92
C ALA A 94 3.80 17.60 2.51
N PRO A 95 4.83 18.41 2.82
CA PRO A 95 6.07 17.89 3.40
C PRO A 95 5.79 17.23 4.75
N PRO A 96 6.57 16.18 5.12
CA PRO A 96 6.37 15.48 6.38
C PRO A 96 6.54 16.44 7.57
N PRO A 97 5.81 16.20 8.68
CA PRO A 97 5.92 17.04 9.87
C PRO A 97 7.36 17.02 10.41
N PRO A 98 7.88 18.15 10.93
CA PRO A 98 9.22 18.21 11.48
C PRO A 98 9.37 17.29 12.69
N PRO A 99 10.57 16.71 12.91
CA PRO A 99 10.81 15.84 14.04
C PRO A 99 10.65 16.60 15.38
N PRO A 100 10.22 15.91 16.45
CA PRO A 100 10.09 16.52 17.76
C PRO A 100 11.45 16.98 18.31
N PRO A 101 11.50 18.08 19.10
CA PRO A 101 12.73 18.58 19.68
C PRO A 101 13.33 17.56 20.67
N PRO A 102 14.67 17.48 20.76
CA PRO A 102 15.33 16.61 21.73
C PRO A 102 15.03 17.07 23.17
N PRO A 103 14.96 16.13 24.13
CA PRO A 103 14.74 16.47 25.53
C PRO A 103 15.91 17.31 26.08
N PRO A 104 15.64 18.21 27.05
CA PRO A 104 16.68 19.02 27.67
C PRO A 104 17.70 18.12 28.38
N ALA A 105 18.99 18.44 28.21
CA ALA A 105 20.07 17.73 28.89
C ALA A 105 19.92 17.89 30.41
N PRO A 106 20.23 16.84 31.19
CA PRO A 106 20.23 16.93 32.65
C PRO A 106 21.27 17.96 33.11
N PRO A 107 21.01 18.69 34.22
CA PRO A 107 21.96 19.66 34.74
C PRO A 107 23.27 18.95 35.11
N LEU A 108 24.38 19.50 34.62
CA LEU A 108 25.70 19.06 35.04
C LEU A 108 25.85 19.34 36.55
N PRO A 109 26.42 18.42 37.33
CA PRO A 109 26.75 18.68 38.72
C PRO A 109 27.79 19.81 38.75
N SER A 110 27.43 20.92 39.41
CA SER A 110 28.41 21.91 39.84
C SER A 110 29.32 21.28 40.89
N GLU A 111 30.61 21.60 40.78
CA GLU A 111 31.73 21.17 41.63
C GLU A 111 31.41 21.13 43.14
#